data_AF-D2U462-F1
#
_entry.id   AF-D2U462-F1
#
_cell.length_a   1.000
_cell.length_b   1.000
_cell.length_c   1.000
_cell.angle_alpha   90.00
_cell.angle_beta   90.00
_cell.angle_gamma   90.00
#
_symmetry.space_group_name_H-M   'P 1'
#
loop_
_entity.id
_entity.type
_entity.pdbx_description
1 polymer ?
#
loop_
_entity_poly.entity_id
_entity_poly.type
_entity_poly.pdbx_seq_one_letter_code
_entity_poly.pdbx_strand_id
1 'polypeptide(L)'
;MRIILCTPCGTDLHRPDFGSNLYRYLDMPTEQAIPHVVRETVDALRRWEPRIQLLEVKPRVDAEHLWLRVRWQPITDGTPQMTEVAWR
;
A
#
# COMPACT_ATOMS: atom_id res chain seq x y z
N MET A 1 0.21 -8.06 3.04
CA MET A 1 -0.04 -6.64 2.70
C MET A 1 0.65 -5.66 3.64
N ARG A 2 0.29 -5.61 4.94
CA ARG A 2 0.87 -4.65 5.91
C ARG A 2 2.41 -4.68 5.95
N ILE A 3 3.02 -5.87 5.93
CA ILE A 3 4.49 -6.00 5.95
C ILE A 3 5.14 -5.28 4.76
N ILE A 4 4.57 -5.38 3.56
CA ILE A 4 5.12 -4.74 2.35
C ILE A 4 4.99 -3.22 2.43
N LEU A 5 3.82 -2.72 2.85
CA LEU A 5 3.54 -1.29 2.90
C LEU A 5 4.24 -0.57 4.06
N CYS A 6 4.43 -1.26 5.19
CA CYS A 6 5.08 -0.67 6.37
C CYS A 6 6.61 -0.82 6.40
N THR A 7 7.20 -1.62 5.49
CA THR A 7 8.66 -1.78 5.43
C THR A 7 9.24 -0.75 4.45
N PRO A 8 10.14 0.14 4.88
CA PRO A 8 10.82 1.04 3.96
C PRO A 8 11.75 0.27 3.01
N CYS A 9 11.67 0.59 1.71
CA CYS A 9 12.60 0.04 0.72
C CYS A 9 14.06 0.35 1.12
N GLY A 10 14.94 -0.65 1.04
CA GLY A 10 16.36 -0.57 1.41
C GLY A 10 16.70 -1.04 2.83
N THR A 11 15.71 -1.38 3.65
CA THR A 11 15.93 -1.77 5.06
C THR A 11 16.16 -3.28 5.27
N ASP A 12 15.68 -4.12 4.36
CA ASP A 12 15.94 -5.56 4.39
C ASP A 12 17.28 -5.85 3.67
N LEU A 13 18.31 -6.22 4.44
CA LEU A 13 19.65 -6.52 3.92
C LEU A 13 19.65 -7.61 2.84
N HIS A 14 18.78 -8.60 2.97
CA HIS A 14 18.70 -9.71 2.02
C HIS A 14 17.83 -9.38 0.82
N ARG A 15 16.96 -8.37 0.93
CA ARG A 15 16.05 -7.92 -0.13
C ARG A 15 15.99 -6.39 -0.16
N PRO A 16 17.03 -5.71 -0.67
CA PRO A 16 17.10 -4.25 -0.62
C PRO A 16 15.93 -3.57 -1.35
N ASP A 17 15.37 -4.19 -2.37
CA ASP A 17 14.21 -3.65 -3.09
C ASP A 17 12.86 -3.90 -2.40
N PHE A 18 12.83 -4.72 -1.35
CA PHE A 18 11.58 -5.10 -0.67
C PHE A 18 11.01 -3.95 0.14
N GLY A 19 9.68 -3.83 0.10
CA GLY A 19 8.93 -2.83 0.85
C GLY A 19 8.29 -1.78 -0.06
N SER A 20 8.16 -0.57 0.47
CA SER A 20 7.60 0.58 -0.24
C SER A 20 8.33 1.87 0.11
N ASN A 21 8.20 2.88 -0.75
CA ASN A 21 8.69 4.24 -0.51
C ASN A 21 7.64 5.16 0.12
N LEU A 22 6.61 4.58 0.76
CA LEU A 22 5.51 5.32 1.37
C LEU A 22 5.98 6.32 2.45
N TYR A 23 7.10 6.01 3.12
CA TYR A 23 7.69 6.88 4.14
C TYR A 23 8.11 8.25 3.59
N ARG A 24 8.40 8.36 2.28
CA ARG A 24 8.85 9.62 1.65
C ARG A 24 7.77 10.70 1.60
N TYR A 25 6.51 10.32 1.78
CA TYR A 25 5.36 11.23 1.67
C TYR A 25 4.75 11.59 3.03
N LEU A 26 5.33 11.14 4.15
CA LEU A 26 4.79 11.38 5.49
C LEU A 26 4.76 12.87 5.87
N ASP A 27 5.78 13.62 5.44
CA ASP A 27 5.91 15.06 5.71
C ASP A 27 5.10 15.94 4.74
N MET A 28 4.50 15.33 3.72
CA MET A 28 3.71 16.05 2.73
C MET A 28 2.28 16.27 3.24
N PRO A 29 1.63 17.41 2.92
CA PRO A 29 0.22 17.61 3.23
C PRO A 29 -0.63 16.47 2.66
N THR A 30 -1.58 15.96 3.44
CA THR A 30 -2.36 14.75 3.11
C THR A 30 -2.96 14.79 1.71
N GLU A 31 -3.55 15.93 1.31
CA GLU A 31 -4.16 16.11 -0.02
C GLU A 31 -3.16 15.94 -1.17
N GLN A 32 -1.92 16.37 -0.97
CA GLN A 32 -0.85 16.24 -1.96
C GLN A 32 -0.22 14.85 -1.91
N ALA A 33 -0.14 14.23 -0.72
CA ALA A 33 0.44 12.91 -0.52
C ALA A 33 -0.42 11.79 -1.12
N ILE A 34 -1.75 11.92 -1.09
CA ILE A 34 -2.71 10.90 -1.53
C ILE A 34 -2.36 10.26 -2.89
N PRO A 35 -2.19 11.01 -4.00
CA PRO A 35 -1.89 10.39 -5.30
C PRO A 35 -0.57 9.61 -5.29
N HIS A 36 0.44 10.09 -4.57
CA HIS A 36 1.73 9.42 -4.44
C HIS A 36 1.63 8.14 -3.61
N VAL A 37 0.95 8.21 -2.47
CA VAL A 37 0.71 7.07 -1.59
C VAL A 37 -0.09 5.98 -2.30
N VAL A 38 -1.14 6.35 -3.02
CA VAL A 38 -1.96 5.40 -3.79
C VAL A 38 -1.12 4.72 -4.87
N ARG A 39 -0.34 5.49 -5.64
CA ARG A 39 0.55 4.96 -6.67
C ARG A 39 1.57 3.98 -6.10
N GLU A 40 2.29 4.38 -5.06
CA GLU A 40 3.31 3.54 -4.43
C GLU A 40 2.71 2.26 -3.84
N THR A 41 1.51 2.35 -3.26
CA THR A 41 0.78 1.19 -2.75
C THR A 41 0.45 0.21 -3.87
N VAL A 42 -0.05 0.72 -5.00
CA VAL A 42 -0.35 -0.11 -6.19
C VAL A 42 0.91 -0.79 -6.70
N ASP A 43 2.00 -0.03 -6.86
CA ASP A 43 3.27 -0.53 -7.41
C ASP A 43 3.89 -1.59 -6.48
N ALA A 44 3.92 -1.33 -5.17
CA ALA A 44 4.47 -2.27 -4.18
C ALA A 44 3.66 -3.57 -4.10
N LEU A 45 2.33 -3.49 -4.09
CA LEU A 45 1.47 -4.69 -4.05
C LEU A 45 1.58 -5.51 -5.33
N ARG A 46 1.64 -4.87 -6.51
CA ARG A 46 1.83 -5.58 -7.78
C ARG A 46 3.19 -6.26 -7.87
N ARG A 47 4.24 -5.63 -7.32
CA ARG A 47 5.59 -6.19 -7.32
C ARG A 47 5.74 -7.36 -6.35
N TRP A 48 5.18 -7.26 -5.15
CA TRP A 48 5.49 -8.17 -4.05
C TRP A 48 4.36 -9.15 -3.69
N GLU A 49 3.13 -8.96 -4.18
CA GLU A 49 2.02 -9.92 -4.02
C GLU A 49 1.45 -10.34 -5.38
N PRO A 50 2.17 -11.17 -6.17
CA PRO A 50 1.67 -11.67 -7.46
C PRO A 50 0.48 -12.63 -7.33
N ARG A 51 0.16 -13.08 -6.12
CA ARG A 51 -0.92 -14.03 -5.82
C ARG A 51 -2.30 -13.37 -5.80
N ILE A 52 -2.34 -12.04 -5.77
CA ILE A 52 -3.58 -11.27 -5.74
C ILE A 52 -3.74 -10.47 -7.03
N GLN A 53 -4.97 -10.30 -7.46
CA GLN A 53 -5.35 -9.28 -8.42
C GLN A 53 -5.85 -8.05 -7.65
N LEU A 54 -5.13 -6.94 -7.78
CA LEU A 54 -5.52 -5.67 -7.18
C LEU A 54 -6.68 -5.06 -7.96
N LEU A 55 -7.80 -4.80 -7.29
CA LEU A 55 -9.01 -4.26 -7.90
C LEU A 55 -9.12 -2.74 -7.72
N GLU A 56 -8.85 -2.24 -6.51
CA GLU A 56 -8.98 -0.82 -6.19
C GLU A 56 -8.14 -0.45 -4.97
N VAL A 57 -7.59 0.76 -4.95
CA VAL A 57 -7.00 1.38 -3.75
C VAL A 57 -7.68 2.72 -3.52
N LYS A 58 -8.40 2.83 -2.40
CA LYS A 58 -9.13 4.04 -2.01
C LYS A 58 -8.54 4.63 -0.73
N PRO A 59 -8.02 5.86 -0.76
CA PRO A 59 -7.62 6.58 0.45
C PRO A 59 -8.88 7.02 1.23
N ARG A 60 -8.82 6.95 2.55
CA ARG A 60 -9.80 7.50 3.48
C ARG A 60 -9.06 8.29 4.54
N VAL A 61 -9.24 9.60 4.52
CA VAL A 61 -8.73 10.51 5.55
C VAL A 61 -9.77 10.57 6.67
N ASP A 62 -9.33 10.40 7.92
CA ASP A 62 -10.15 10.58 9.10
C ASP A 62 -9.39 11.42 10.12
N ALA A 63 -9.74 12.71 10.23
CA ALA A 63 -9.10 13.74 11.06
C ALA A 63 -7.55 13.72 11.06
N GLU A 64 -6.95 12.84 11.85
CA GLU A 64 -5.50 12.68 12.05
C GLU A 64 -4.88 11.51 11.28
N HIS A 65 -5.70 10.54 10.84
CA HIS A 65 -5.24 9.30 10.23
C HIS A 65 -5.58 9.23 8.73
N LEU A 66 -4.68 8.66 7.94
CA LEU A 66 -4.96 8.27 6.55
C LEU A 66 -4.93 6.75 6.44
N TRP A 67 -6.09 6.21 6.07
CA TRP A 67 -6.33 4.81 5.81
C TRP A 67 -6.31 4.52 4.32
N LEU A 68 -5.78 3.37 3.94
CA LEU A 68 -5.82 2.85 2.59
C LEU A 68 -6.72 1.62 2.55
N ARG A 69 -7.85 1.76 1.85
CA ARG A 69 -8.76 0.64 1.55
C ARG A 69 -8.30 -0.04 0.29
N VAL A 70 -7.76 -1.25 0.44
CA VAL A 70 -7.28 -2.06 -0.67
C VAL A 70 -8.32 -3.14 -0.95
N ARG A 71 -8.93 -3.09 -2.13
CA ARG A 71 -9.81 -4.14 -2.64
C ARG A 71 -9.02 -5.01 -3.59
N TRP A 72 -9.04 -6.31 -3.36
CA TRP A 72 -8.23 -7.29 -4.09
C TRP A 72 -8.96 -8.63 -4.14
N GLN A 73 -8.56 -9.53 -5.03
CA GLN A 73 -9.06 -10.89 -5.05
C GLN A 73 -7.92 -11.88 -5.23
N PRO A 74 -7.90 -13.04 -4.54
CA PRO A 74 -6.96 -14.09 -4.84
C PRO A 74 -7.15 -14.57 -6.28
N ILE A 75 -6.06 -14.83 -7.01
CA ILE A 75 -6.16 -15.36 -8.39
C ILE A 75 -6.81 -16.75 -8.39
N THR A 76 -6.66 -17.52 -7.30
CA THR A 76 -7.14 -18.90 -7.19
C THR A 76 -8.65 -19.02 -7.03
N ASP A 77 -9.27 -18.16 -6.22
CA ASP A 77 -10.69 -18.29 -5.79
C ASP A 77 -11.57 -17.16 -6.34
N GLY A 78 -10.98 -16.05 -6.79
CA GLY A 78 -11.70 -14.93 -7.42
C GLY A 78 -12.62 -14.13 -6.48
N THR A 79 -12.78 -14.54 -5.23
CA THR A 79 -13.63 -13.83 -4.26
C THR A 79 -13.01 -12.47 -3.89
N PRO A 80 -13.70 -11.34 -4.13
CA PRO A 80 -13.21 -10.03 -3.74
C PRO A 80 -13.13 -9.89 -2.23
N GLN A 81 -11.95 -9.51 -1.74
CA GLN A 81 -11.66 -9.19 -0.36
C GLN A 81 -11.28 -7.71 -0.24
N MET A 82 -11.49 -7.18 0.97
CA MET A 82 -11.14 -5.81 1.31
C MET A 82 -10.25 -5.82 2.55
N THR A 83 -9.20 -5.02 2.51
CA THR A 83 -8.27 -4.86 3.63
C THR A 83 -8.01 -3.38 3.84
N GLU A 84 -8.14 -2.94 5.09
CA GLU A 84 -7.79 -1.57 5.49
C GLU A 84 -6.39 -1.57 6.10
N VAL A 85 -5.57 -0.61 5.66
CA VAL A 85 -4.20 -0.42 6.16
C VAL A 85 -4.04 1.01 6.63
N ALA A 86 -3.65 1.20 7.88
CA ALA A 86 -3.27 2.51 8.40
C ALA A 86 -1.92 2.93 7.80
N TRP A 87 -1.86 4.11 7.20
CA TRP A 87 -0.61 4.70 6.69
C TRP A 87 -0.07 5.79 7.62
N ARG A 88 -0.94 6.70 8.06
CA ARG A 88 -0.66 7.77 9.02
C ARG A 88 -1.76 7.80 10.06
#